data_AF-A0A6A6LLF3-F1
#
_entry.id   AF-A0A6A6LLF3-F1
#
_cell.length_a   1.000
_cell.length_b   1.000
_cell.length_c   1.000
_cell.angle_alpha   90.00
_cell.angle_beta   90.00
_cell.angle_gamma   90.00
#
_symmetry.space_group_name_H-M   'P 1'
#
loop_
_entity.id
_entity.type
_entity.pdbx_description
1 polymer ?
#
loop_
_entity_poly.entity_id
_entity_poly.type
_entity_poly.pdbx_seq_one_letter_code
_entity_poly.pdbx_strand_id
1 'polypeptide(L)'
;MARSLVLLFLAFFAFFSAYADVFLSIDCGASDSYTDENSIVWMGDDTLIQNGKSQVVQTTSGVSHVMTTLRVFRSRKKNCYSVEVDKGGQVLVRASFFYGNYDKKSAPPTFDLHFDGNYWVTVQTSLDQLVSYEVAYVVKGDYVSVCLAQTHPNQFPFISALEVRSLGSNTYGKVDSNYALHLTSRVAYGAKGIIRYINGYDLSGTLPDFSSMDALETIDLHNNSVEGPIPDFLGTMPNLKELNLANNAFSGPIPASISKNNKLKLMVSGNPDLCVSGKSCQTTSTAGTDGTSLATPSGRSKKSSKLPVILGSTIPTFLVFWAIVGVLTVLHQKRKRAAIAAATTGHAGGAYGPNGTQPQAQGAQNNSIMEKIGEALVNEIKVTIQDEITSEISDQLNPQAQQQQGN
;
A
#
# COMPACT_ATOMS: atom_id res chain seq x y z
N MET A 1 -31.23 -9.13 -27.54
CA MET A 1 -30.75 -7.93 -26.81
C MET A 1 -30.67 -8.14 -25.29
N ALA A 2 -31.62 -8.83 -24.65
CA ALA A 2 -31.58 -9.07 -23.19
C ALA A 2 -30.39 -9.94 -22.70
N ARG A 3 -29.93 -10.94 -23.49
CA ARG A 3 -28.78 -11.78 -23.12
C ARG A 3 -27.42 -11.04 -23.16
N SER A 4 -27.25 -10.07 -24.06
CA SER A 4 -26.03 -9.25 -24.12
C SER A 4 -25.95 -8.22 -23.00
N LEU A 5 -27.10 -7.71 -22.51
CA LEU A 5 -27.14 -6.81 -21.35
C LEU A 5 -26.77 -7.50 -20.04
N VAL A 6 -27.14 -8.77 -19.86
CA VAL A 6 -26.81 -9.56 -18.65
C VAL A 6 -25.32 -9.93 -18.61
N LEU A 7 -24.71 -10.23 -19.77
CA LEU A 7 -23.26 -10.44 -19.88
C LEU A 7 -22.46 -9.14 -19.66
N LEU A 8 -22.97 -8.00 -20.13
CA LEU A 8 -22.39 -6.69 -19.82
C LEU A 8 -22.53 -6.33 -18.33
N PHE A 9 -23.66 -6.66 -17.68
CA PHE A 9 -23.86 -6.44 -16.24
C PHE A 9 -22.98 -7.35 -15.36
N LEU A 10 -22.78 -8.61 -15.76
CA LEU A 10 -21.89 -9.56 -15.06
C LEU A 10 -20.40 -9.22 -15.29
N ALA A 11 -20.04 -8.74 -16.49
CA ALA A 11 -18.70 -8.20 -16.75
C ALA A 11 -18.44 -6.90 -15.97
N PHE A 12 -19.47 -6.09 -15.71
CA PHE A 12 -19.33 -4.84 -14.96
C PHE A 12 -19.14 -5.06 -13.46
N PHE A 13 -19.71 -6.13 -12.88
CA PHE A 13 -19.43 -6.54 -11.50
C PHE A 13 -18.10 -7.27 -11.34
N ALA A 14 -17.53 -7.82 -12.41
CA ALA A 14 -16.19 -8.40 -12.40
C ALA A 14 -15.06 -7.35 -12.45
N PHE A 15 -15.38 -6.07 -12.66
CA PHE A 15 -14.40 -4.99 -12.84
C PHE A 15 -14.27 -4.02 -11.66
N PHE A 16 -14.91 -4.30 -10.52
CA PHE A 16 -14.71 -3.53 -9.28
C PHE A 16 -14.42 -4.43 -8.08
N SER A 17 -13.42 -5.31 -8.21
CA SER A 17 -12.44 -5.45 -7.13
C SER A 17 -11.36 -4.41 -7.44
N ALA A 18 -11.69 -3.14 -7.25
CA ALA A 18 -10.64 -2.14 -7.11
C ALA A 18 -9.98 -2.47 -5.78
N TYR A 19 -8.82 -3.13 -5.84
CA TYR A 19 -7.90 -3.24 -4.70
C TYR A 19 -7.76 -1.83 -4.12
N ALA A 20 -8.20 -1.61 -2.90
CA ALA A 20 -8.09 -0.31 -2.28
C ALA A 20 -6.67 -0.24 -1.71
N ASP A 21 -5.76 0.40 -2.46
CA ASP A 21 -4.39 0.56 -2.00
C ASP A 21 -4.35 1.23 -0.63
N VAL A 22 -3.73 0.55 0.33
CA VAL A 22 -3.59 1.05 1.69
C VAL A 22 -2.47 2.07 1.72
N PHE A 23 -2.78 3.28 2.16
CA PHE A 23 -1.82 4.33 2.44
C PHE A 23 -2.13 4.89 3.84
N LEU A 24 -1.56 4.24 4.87
CA LEU A 24 -1.87 4.50 6.27
C LEU A 24 -0.64 4.95 7.05
N SER A 25 -0.69 6.11 7.67
CA SER A 25 0.35 6.62 8.57
C SER A 25 -0.24 6.92 9.92
N ILE A 26 0.36 6.36 10.97
CA ILE A 26 -0.15 6.42 12.34
C ILE A 26 0.89 7.11 13.23
N ASP A 27 0.49 8.21 13.88
CA ASP A 27 1.24 8.88 14.93
C ASP A 27 0.84 8.27 16.28
N CYS A 28 1.69 7.40 16.81
CA CYS A 28 1.31 6.53 17.92
C CYS A 28 1.35 7.30 19.24
N GLY A 29 0.21 7.40 19.91
CA GLY A 29 0.06 8.20 21.14
C GLY A 29 -0.51 9.59 20.88
N ALA A 30 -0.64 10.03 19.63
CA ALA A 30 -1.41 11.22 19.29
C ALA A 30 -2.92 10.90 19.25
N SER A 31 -3.75 11.89 19.58
CA SER A 31 -5.20 11.82 19.41
C SER A 31 -5.68 12.52 18.13
N ASP A 32 -4.96 13.58 17.74
CA ASP A 32 -5.29 14.40 16.58
C ASP A 32 -4.53 13.94 15.32
N SER A 33 -5.02 14.36 14.16
CA SER A 33 -4.31 14.17 12.89
C SER A 33 -3.34 15.32 12.62
N TYR A 34 -2.20 15.01 12.02
CA TYR A 34 -1.17 15.96 11.60
C TYR A 34 -0.80 15.71 10.14
N THR A 35 -0.57 16.76 9.35
CA THR A 35 -0.06 16.64 7.97
C THR A 35 1.36 17.17 7.93
N ASP A 36 2.29 16.35 7.44
CA ASP A 36 3.70 16.73 7.35
C ASP A 36 4.04 17.54 6.08
N GLU A 37 5.29 17.99 5.99
CA GLU A 37 5.84 18.74 4.85
C GLU A 37 5.78 17.99 3.51
N ASN A 38 5.63 16.66 3.53
CA ASN A 38 5.46 15.82 2.34
C ASN A 38 3.98 15.55 2.03
N SER A 39 3.06 16.29 2.66
CA SER A 39 1.60 16.12 2.54
C SER A 39 1.11 14.73 3.00
N ILE A 40 1.87 14.02 3.84
CA ILE A 40 1.41 12.77 4.44
C ILE A 40 0.53 13.10 5.64
N VAL A 41 -0.70 12.59 5.62
CA VAL A 41 -1.61 12.67 6.76
C VAL A 41 -1.28 11.55 7.74
N TRP A 42 -0.86 11.93 8.93
CA TRP A 42 -0.62 11.10 10.08
C TRP A 42 -1.84 11.15 11.00
N MET A 43 -2.44 9.99 11.27
CA MET A 43 -3.61 9.89 12.14
C MET A 43 -3.20 9.41 13.53
N GLY A 44 -3.82 9.98 14.56
CA GLY A 44 -3.72 9.46 15.92
C GLY A 44 -4.24 8.03 16.04
N ASP A 45 -3.73 7.29 17.03
CA ASP A 45 -3.95 5.85 17.14
C ASP A 45 -5.05 5.41 18.12
N ASP A 46 -5.79 6.37 18.69
CA ASP A 46 -6.84 6.11 19.68
C ASP A 46 -7.96 5.19 19.18
N THR A 47 -8.26 5.19 17.86
CA THR A 47 -9.26 4.29 17.28
C THR A 47 -8.72 2.89 16.99
N LEU A 48 -7.40 2.74 16.90
CA LEU A 48 -6.73 1.50 16.51
C LEU A 48 -6.30 0.67 17.71
N ILE A 49 -5.99 1.33 18.84
CA ILE A 49 -5.53 0.64 20.04
C ILE A 49 -5.99 1.38 21.32
N GLN A 50 -6.74 0.67 22.17
CA GLN A 50 -7.37 1.25 23.37
C GLN A 50 -6.52 1.10 24.64
N ASN A 51 -5.42 0.35 24.58
CA ASN A 51 -4.54 0.14 25.71
C ASN A 51 -3.19 0.84 25.51
N GLY A 52 -2.37 0.81 26.55
CA GLY A 52 -1.16 1.62 26.62
C GLY A 52 -1.45 3.05 27.09
N LYS A 53 -0.40 3.87 27.16
CA LYS A 53 -0.47 5.28 27.55
C LYS A 53 0.33 6.11 26.57
N SER A 54 -0.26 7.19 26.09
CA SER A 54 0.47 8.24 25.36
C SER A 54 1.52 8.89 26.26
N GLN A 55 2.67 9.22 25.68
CA GLN A 55 3.76 9.97 26.31
C GLN A 55 4.32 10.97 25.29
N VAL A 56 4.77 12.10 25.82
CA VAL A 56 5.45 13.13 25.03
C VAL A 56 6.95 13.01 25.22
N VAL A 57 7.67 13.07 24.12
CA VAL A 57 9.13 13.08 24.07
C VAL A 57 9.60 14.52 23.95
N GLN A 58 10.31 15.00 24.98
CA GLN A 58 10.93 16.31 24.96
C GLN A 58 12.24 16.22 24.19
N THR A 59 12.35 16.92 23.06
CA THR A 59 13.50 16.85 22.16
C THR A 59 14.02 18.25 21.83
N THR A 60 15.34 18.45 21.94
CA THR A 60 16.06 19.60 21.37
C THR A 60 16.60 19.30 19.97
N SER A 61 16.60 18.03 19.58
CA SER A 61 16.95 17.53 18.26
C SER A 61 15.80 17.78 17.27
N GLY A 62 16.15 18.19 16.04
CA GLY A 62 15.22 18.42 14.92
C GLY A 62 14.64 17.12 14.33
N VAL A 63 14.10 16.26 15.19
CA VAL A 63 13.36 15.06 14.76
C VAL A 63 11.96 15.45 14.29
N SER A 64 11.37 14.61 13.44
CA SER A 64 10.02 14.82 12.93
C SER A 64 8.97 14.88 14.05
N HIS A 65 7.89 15.63 13.83
CA HIS A 65 6.77 15.78 14.77
C HIS A 65 6.25 14.43 15.29
N VAL A 66 6.12 13.46 14.40
CA VAL A 66 5.63 12.10 14.72
C VAL A 66 6.56 11.27 15.60
N MET A 67 7.76 11.78 15.89
CA MET A 67 8.70 11.19 16.87
C MET A 67 8.62 11.88 18.24
N THR A 68 7.83 12.94 18.36
CA THR A 68 7.64 13.69 19.61
C THR A 68 6.53 13.11 20.49
N THR A 69 5.77 12.15 19.97
CA THR A 69 4.83 11.35 20.75
C THR A 69 5.13 9.86 20.61
N LEU A 70 4.76 9.08 21.62
CA LEU A 70 4.83 7.62 21.58
C LEU A 70 3.73 7.00 22.45
N ARG A 71 3.34 5.77 22.11
CA ARG A 71 2.46 4.95 22.95
C ARG A 71 3.26 3.88 23.67
N VAL A 72 3.08 3.77 24.99
CA VAL A 72 3.78 2.79 25.86
C VAL A 72 2.81 1.75 26.40
N PHE A 73 3.18 0.48 26.34
CA PHE A 73 2.37 -0.63 26.83
C PHE A 73 2.90 -1.21 28.13
N ARG A 74 2.23 -0.88 29.25
CA ARG A 74 2.64 -1.34 30.60
C ARG A 74 1.80 -2.49 31.16
N SER A 75 0.60 -2.71 30.63
CA SER A 75 -0.39 -3.60 31.24
C SER A 75 -0.44 -5.00 30.64
N ARG A 76 -0.15 -5.15 29.34
CA ARG A 76 -0.21 -6.43 28.64
C ARG A 76 1.16 -6.78 28.06
N LYS A 77 1.49 -8.07 28.09
CA LYS A 77 2.73 -8.59 27.52
C LYS A 77 2.79 -8.48 26.00
N LYS A 78 1.66 -8.50 25.30
CA LYS A 78 1.58 -8.38 23.83
C LYS A 78 0.46 -7.42 23.44
N ASN A 79 0.75 -6.50 22.52
CA ASN A 79 -0.13 -5.39 22.13
C ASN A 79 -0.04 -5.24 20.62
N CYS A 80 -1.17 -5.24 19.90
CA CYS A 80 -1.19 -5.37 18.45
C CYS A 80 -2.01 -4.27 17.79
N TYR A 81 -1.42 -3.64 16.79
CA TYR A 81 -2.15 -2.89 15.78
C TYR A 81 -2.65 -3.87 14.73
N SER A 82 -3.88 -3.67 14.24
CA SER A 82 -4.45 -4.45 13.14
C SER A 82 -4.94 -3.48 12.06
N VAL A 83 -4.54 -3.71 10.81
CA VAL A 83 -4.83 -2.83 9.68
C VAL A 83 -5.50 -3.66 8.59
N GLU A 84 -6.69 -3.25 8.17
CA GLU A 84 -7.40 -3.84 7.03
C GLU A 84 -6.56 -3.66 5.76
N VAL A 85 -6.37 -4.75 5.01
CA VAL A 85 -5.62 -4.79 3.75
C VAL A 85 -6.26 -5.84 2.83
N ASP A 86 -5.97 -5.77 1.54
CA ASP A 86 -6.51 -6.74 0.60
C ASP A 86 -5.68 -8.03 0.57
N LYS A 87 -6.37 -9.16 0.72
CA LYS A 87 -5.76 -10.49 0.61
C LYS A 87 -5.08 -10.68 -0.74
N GLY A 88 -3.87 -11.25 -0.72
CA GLY A 88 -3.03 -11.45 -1.89
C GLY A 88 -2.33 -10.19 -2.38
N GLY A 89 -2.67 -9.01 -1.85
CA GLY A 89 -1.91 -7.79 -2.04
C GLY A 89 -0.55 -7.89 -1.36
N GLN A 90 0.42 -7.14 -1.87
CA GLN A 90 1.70 -7.00 -1.20
C GLN A 90 1.72 -5.70 -0.42
N VAL A 91 2.26 -5.72 0.79
CA VAL A 91 2.38 -4.54 1.64
C VAL A 91 3.81 -4.30 2.07
N LEU A 92 4.13 -3.05 2.33
CA LEU A 92 5.29 -2.62 3.09
C LEU A 92 4.81 -2.05 4.42
N VAL A 93 5.38 -2.55 5.51
CA VAL A 93 5.09 -2.12 6.87
C VAL A 93 6.35 -1.57 7.50
N ARG A 94 6.23 -0.41 8.13
CA ARG A 94 7.33 0.24 8.85
C ARG A 94 6.92 0.59 10.27
N ALA A 95 7.67 0.09 11.24
CA ALA A 95 7.54 0.50 12.64
C ALA A 95 8.75 1.37 13.02
N SER A 96 8.49 2.54 13.59
CA SER A 96 9.53 3.49 14.01
C SER A 96 9.48 3.78 15.51
N PHE A 97 10.67 3.95 16.09
CA PHE A 97 10.90 4.03 17.52
C PHE A 97 11.88 5.15 17.83
N PHE A 98 11.45 6.09 18.66
CA PHE A 98 12.30 7.13 19.22
C PHE A 98 12.07 7.20 20.73
N TYR A 99 13.03 6.71 21.53
CA TYR A 99 12.87 6.65 22.98
C TYR A 99 12.92 8.05 23.62
N GLY A 100 13.88 8.88 23.20
CA GLY A 100 14.05 10.27 23.63
C GLY A 100 14.04 10.48 25.15
N ASN A 101 14.40 9.44 25.91
CA ASN A 101 14.37 9.43 27.37
C ASN A 101 13.04 9.92 27.99
N TYR A 102 11.90 9.59 27.38
CA TYR A 102 10.58 10.09 27.80
C TYR A 102 10.26 9.82 29.28
N ASP A 103 10.79 8.71 29.85
CA ASP A 103 10.57 8.32 31.25
C ASP A 103 11.71 8.71 32.20
N LYS A 104 12.71 9.47 31.72
CA LYS A 104 13.84 10.03 32.49
C LYS A 104 14.72 8.96 33.16
N LYS A 105 14.74 7.73 32.66
CA LYS A 105 15.56 6.65 33.22
C LYS A 105 16.91 6.45 32.54
N SER A 106 17.09 7.02 31.35
CA SER A 106 18.26 6.81 30.51
C SER A 106 18.54 5.32 30.25
N ALA A 107 17.47 4.51 30.20
CA ALA A 107 17.54 3.06 30.11
C ALA A 107 16.46 2.56 29.13
N PRO A 108 16.69 2.69 27.81
CA PRO A 108 15.72 2.27 26.80
C PRO A 108 15.36 0.79 26.95
N PRO A 109 14.06 0.42 26.86
CA PRO A 109 13.63 -0.96 26.98
C PRO A 109 13.98 -1.76 25.71
N THR A 110 14.18 -3.07 25.87
CA THR A 110 14.26 -4.04 24.78
C THR A 110 12.99 -4.89 24.76
N PHE A 111 12.45 -5.15 23.58
CA PHE A 111 11.22 -5.92 23.39
C PHE A 111 11.16 -6.45 21.96
N ASP A 112 10.28 -7.43 21.72
CA ASP A 112 10.15 -8.03 20.40
C ASP A 112 9.03 -7.37 19.59
N LEU A 113 9.27 -7.26 18.30
CA LEU A 113 8.30 -6.90 17.30
C LEU A 113 7.90 -8.19 16.55
N HIS A 114 6.61 -8.35 16.35
CA HIS A 114 6.04 -9.45 15.59
C HIS A 114 5.19 -8.91 14.45
N PHE A 115 5.26 -9.58 13.30
CA PHE A 115 4.43 -9.31 12.14
C PHE A 115 3.59 -10.54 11.81
N ASP A 116 2.26 -10.39 11.78
CA ASP A 116 1.31 -11.49 11.56
C ASP A 116 1.56 -12.72 12.44
N GLY A 117 1.84 -12.46 13.72
CA GLY A 117 2.12 -13.47 14.73
C GLY A 117 3.56 -13.99 14.73
N ASN A 118 4.30 -13.83 13.64
CA ASN A 118 5.68 -14.30 13.50
C ASN A 118 6.67 -13.32 14.13
N TYR A 119 7.78 -13.82 14.66
CA TYR A 119 8.89 -12.98 15.12
C TYR A 119 9.44 -12.18 13.95
N TRP A 120 9.55 -10.87 14.12
CA TRP A 120 10.13 -9.98 13.12
C TRP A 120 11.53 -9.55 13.54
N VAL A 121 11.66 -8.91 14.71
CA VAL A 121 12.95 -8.39 15.20
C VAL A 121 12.85 -8.03 16.68
N THR A 122 13.98 -8.05 17.39
CA THR A 122 14.11 -7.47 18.73
C THR A 122 14.46 -5.99 18.59
N VAL A 123 13.60 -5.12 19.10
CA VAL A 123 13.77 -3.67 19.06
C VAL A 123 14.83 -3.27 20.08
N GLN A 124 15.88 -2.62 19.58
CA GLN A 124 16.94 -2.03 20.39
C GLN A 124 17.06 -0.55 20.02
N THR A 125 16.79 0.33 20.99
CA THR A 125 16.88 1.79 20.83
C THR A 125 17.96 2.38 21.72
N SER A 126 18.43 3.59 21.40
CA SER A 126 19.29 4.40 22.27
C SER A 126 18.52 5.62 22.82
N LEU A 127 19.22 6.53 23.50
CA LEU A 127 18.61 7.75 24.06
C LEU A 127 18.04 8.70 23.01
N ASP A 128 18.73 8.86 21.89
CA ASP A 128 18.51 9.93 20.92
C ASP A 128 18.54 9.47 19.45
N GLN A 129 18.53 8.16 19.20
CA GLN A 129 18.50 7.62 17.84
C GLN A 129 17.09 7.19 17.45
N LEU A 130 16.70 7.58 16.23
CA LEU A 130 15.55 7.03 15.54
C LEU A 130 15.91 5.65 14.99
N VAL A 131 15.17 4.63 15.40
CA VAL A 131 15.29 3.27 14.85
C VAL A 131 14.00 2.94 14.12
N SER A 132 14.11 2.36 12.93
CA SER A 132 12.95 1.88 12.18
C SER A 132 13.23 0.54 11.53
N TYR A 133 12.22 -0.31 11.51
CA TYR A 133 12.27 -1.61 10.85
C TYR A 133 11.22 -1.65 9.75
N GLU A 134 11.58 -2.22 8.60
CA GLU A 134 10.69 -2.37 7.45
C GLU A 134 10.60 -3.84 7.03
N VAL A 135 9.37 -4.28 6.73
CA VAL A 135 9.07 -5.59 6.17
C VAL A 135 8.14 -5.43 4.99
N ALA A 136 8.40 -6.17 3.91
CA ALA A 136 7.47 -6.35 2.81
C ALA A 136 6.98 -7.79 2.76
N TYR A 137 5.68 -7.99 2.54
CA TYR A 137 5.06 -9.31 2.59
C TYR A 137 3.81 -9.40 1.71
N VAL A 138 3.54 -10.58 1.16
CA VAL A 138 2.30 -10.88 0.45
C VAL A 138 1.26 -11.35 1.44
N VAL A 139 0.24 -10.53 1.66
CA VAL A 139 -0.78 -10.70 2.68
C VAL A 139 -1.61 -11.96 2.42
N LYS A 140 -1.82 -12.79 3.46
CA LYS A 140 -2.59 -14.03 3.36
C LYS A 140 -4.04 -13.93 3.87
N GLY A 141 -4.35 -12.87 4.63
CA GLY A 141 -5.69 -12.56 5.15
C GLY A 141 -6.18 -11.18 4.71
N ASP A 142 -7.26 -10.71 5.35
CA ASP A 142 -7.86 -9.39 5.08
C ASP A 142 -7.33 -8.29 6.03
N TYR A 143 -6.30 -8.62 6.80
CA TYR A 143 -5.63 -7.70 7.70
C TYR A 143 -4.17 -8.10 7.86
N VAL A 144 -3.35 -7.12 8.26
CA VAL A 144 -2.01 -7.34 8.81
C VAL A 144 -1.97 -6.85 10.25
N SER A 145 -1.09 -7.47 11.04
CA SER A 145 -0.93 -7.17 12.46
C SER A 145 0.52 -6.91 12.81
N VAL A 146 0.74 -5.82 13.56
CA VAL A 146 2.04 -5.46 14.12
C VAL A 146 1.92 -5.50 15.64
N CYS A 147 2.61 -6.45 16.25
CA CYS A 147 2.52 -6.68 17.69
C CYS A 147 3.84 -6.38 18.40
N LEU A 148 3.75 -5.66 19.51
CA LEU A 148 4.84 -5.38 20.41
C LEU A 148 4.75 -6.30 21.63
N ALA A 149 5.79 -7.10 21.86
CA ALA A 149 5.85 -8.13 22.89
C ALA A 149 6.95 -7.85 23.92
N GLN A 150 6.56 -7.68 25.18
CA GLN A 150 7.49 -7.56 26.30
C GLN A 150 8.25 -8.87 26.51
N THR A 151 9.58 -8.80 26.46
CA THR A 151 10.47 -9.95 26.66
C THR A 151 10.96 -10.06 28.10
N HIS A 152 11.12 -8.93 28.80
CA HIS A 152 11.64 -8.88 30.16
C HIS A 152 10.73 -8.05 31.10
N PRO A 153 10.63 -8.42 32.39
CA PRO A 153 9.92 -7.61 33.38
C PRO A 153 10.45 -6.16 33.42
N ASN A 154 9.53 -5.20 33.57
CA ASN A 154 9.81 -3.76 33.64
C ASN A 154 10.45 -3.13 32.37
N GLN A 155 10.64 -3.90 31.30
CA GLN A 155 10.99 -3.37 29.97
C GLN A 155 9.70 -3.24 29.16
N PHE A 156 9.17 -2.02 29.08
CA PHE A 156 7.84 -1.81 28.50
C PHE A 156 7.95 -1.48 27.00
N PRO A 157 7.26 -2.23 26.12
CA PRO A 157 7.25 -1.92 24.71
C PRO A 157 6.63 -0.56 24.44
N PHE A 158 7.13 0.13 23.43
CA PHE A 158 6.59 1.40 22.95
C PHE A 158 6.72 1.51 21.43
N ILE A 159 5.96 2.41 20.81
CA ILE A 159 6.06 2.71 19.38
C ILE A 159 5.78 4.21 19.17
N SER A 160 6.52 4.84 18.26
CA SER A 160 6.34 6.26 17.91
C SER A 160 5.50 6.40 16.64
N ALA A 161 5.76 5.57 15.63
CA ALA A 161 5.00 5.62 14.39
C ALA A 161 4.85 4.24 13.74
N LEU A 162 3.73 4.05 13.05
CA LEU A 162 3.44 2.86 12.26
C LEU A 162 2.93 3.28 10.88
N GLU A 163 3.49 2.67 9.84
CA GLU A 163 3.11 2.94 8.46
C GLU A 163 2.82 1.64 7.73
N VAL A 164 1.74 1.63 6.94
CA VAL A 164 1.35 0.52 6.06
C VAL A 164 1.10 1.07 4.66
N ARG A 165 1.73 0.45 3.67
CA ARG A 165 1.64 0.83 2.25
C ARG A 165 1.32 -0.41 1.43
N SER A 166 0.35 -0.33 0.53
CA SER A 166 0.26 -1.29 -0.57
C SER A 166 1.46 -1.10 -1.50
N LEU A 167 2.03 -2.21 -1.95
CA LEU A 167 3.03 -2.26 -3.00
C LEU A 167 2.37 -2.76 -4.28
N GLY A 168 2.85 -2.29 -5.44
CA GLY A 168 2.40 -2.82 -6.72
C GLY A 168 2.61 -4.33 -6.78
N SER A 169 1.69 -5.06 -7.42
CA SER A 169 1.60 -6.53 -7.39
C SER A 169 2.84 -7.28 -7.89
N ASN A 170 3.75 -6.62 -8.63
CA ASN A 170 5.00 -7.21 -9.12
C ASN A 170 6.25 -6.70 -8.37
N THR A 171 6.08 -5.89 -7.32
CA THR A 171 7.20 -5.39 -6.52
C THR A 171 7.89 -6.58 -5.85
N TYR A 172 9.19 -6.76 -6.07
CA TYR A 172 9.91 -7.96 -5.61
C TYR A 172 9.32 -9.30 -6.10
N GLY A 173 8.61 -9.33 -7.25
CA GLY A 173 7.93 -10.54 -7.76
C GLY A 173 8.84 -11.74 -8.10
N LYS A 174 10.17 -11.57 -7.99
CA LYS A 174 11.16 -12.66 -8.09
C LYS A 174 11.33 -13.44 -6.79
N VAL A 175 10.79 -12.95 -5.68
CA VAL A 175 10.86 -13.60 -4.37
C VAL A 175 9.56 -14.36 -4.14
N ASP A 176 9.68 -15.59 -3.64
CA ASP A 176 8.53 -16.41 -3.31
C ASP A 176 7.64 -15.70 -2.26
N SER A 177 6.35 -15.61 -2.58
CA SER A 177 5.31 -14.93 -1.80
C SER A 177 5.10 -15.47 -0.38
N ASN A 178 5.74 -16.57 -0.01
CA ASN A 178 5.71 -17.13 1.34
C ASN A 178 6.78 -16.54 2.26
N TYR A 179 7.75 -15.81 1.71
CA TYR A 179 8.79 -15.14 2.50
C TYR A 179 8.49 -13.67 2.73
N ALA A 180 8.75 -13.22 3.94
CA ALA A 180 8.80 -11.81 4.28
C ALA A 180 10.19 -11.24 3.92
N LEU A 181 10.20 -10.05 3.34
CA LEU A 181 11.42 -9.33 2.97
C LEU A 181 11.72 -8.27 4.02
N HIS A 182 12.79 -8.45 4.76
CA HIS A 182 13.23 -7.48 5.76
C HIS A 182 14.20 -6.49 5.12
N LEU A 183 13.99 -5.20 5.33
CA LEU A 183 14.92 -4.21 4.84
C LEU A 183 16.26 -4.36 5.57
N THR A 184 17.32 -4.64 4.81
CA THR A 184 18.70 -4.63 5.33
C THR A 184 19.34 -3.25 5.15
N SER A 185 19.21 -2.66 3.96
CA SER A 185 19.73 -1.33 3.64
C SER A 185 18.96 -0.74 2.47
N ARG A 186 18.83 0.59 2.45
CA ARG A 186 18.30 1.37 1.33
C ARG A 186 19.31 2.47 1.01
N VAL A 187 19.80 2.48 -0.22
CA VAL A 187 20.75 3.49 -0.71
C VAL A 187 20.12 4.19 -1.91
N ALA A 188 20.06 5.51 -1.85
CA ALA A 188 19.65 6.36 -2.97
C ALA A 188 20.91 7.00 -3.58
N TYR A 189 21.43 6.39 -4.66
CA TYR A 189 22.63 6.90 -5.32
C TYR A 189 22.41 8.30 -5.88
N GLY A 190 23.33 9.22 -5.59
CA GLY A 190 23.26 10.62 -6.05
C GLY A 190 22.28 11.52 -5.28
N ALA A 191 21.51 10.97 -4.33
CA ALA A 191 20.64 11.77 -3.47
C ALA A 191 21.39 12.25 -2.21
N LYS A 192 21.03 13.45 -1.71
CA LYS A 192 21.53 13.97 -0.43
C LYS A 192 20.86 13.33 0.80
N GLY A 193 19.82 12.53 0.59
CA GLY A 193 19.04 11.92 1.66
C GLY A 193 18.36 10.64 1.20
N ILE A 194 17.76 9.93 2.16
CA ILE A 194 16.98 8.73 1.90
C ILE A 194 15.63 9.15 1.32
N ILE A 195 15.32 8.68 0.12
CA ILE A 195 13.99 8.86 -0.48
C ILE A 195 13.05 7.85 0.18
N ARG A 196 12.11 8.36 0.99
CA ARG A 196 11.28 7.56 1.91
C ARG A 196 9.95 7.12 1.27
N TYR A 197 9.19 8.06 0.74
CA TYR A 197 7.91 7.82 0.05
C TYR A 197 7.82 8.78 -1.12
N ILE A 198 7.72 8.26 -2.34
CA ILE A 198 7.16 9.05 -3.43
C ILE A 198 5.66 8.78 -3.31
N ASN A 199 4.89 9.77 -2.89
CA ASN A 199 3.42 9.66 -2.84
C ASN A 199 2.93 9.56 -4.28
N GLY A 200 2.33 8.42 -4.61
CA GLY A 200 2.09 8.06 -6.01
C GLY A 200 3.40 7.82 -6.74
N TYR A 201 3.36 7.11 -7.84
CA TYR A 201 4.46 7.18 -8.79
C TYR A 201 4.46 8.56 -9.46
N ASP A 202 4.39 9.69 -8.75
CA ASP A 202 4.40 11.02 -9.34
C ASP A 202 5.85 11.48 -9.55
N LEU A 203 6.65 10.68 -10.26
CA LEU A 203 7.82 11.25 -10.93
C LEU A 203 7.27 12.39 -11.79
N SER A 204 7.68 13.61 -11.48
CA SER A 204 7.17 14.83 -12.06
C SER A 204 8.33 15.73 -12.47
N GLY A 205 8.05 16.74 -13.29
CA GLY A 205 9.06 17.51 -13.98
C GLY A 205 9.57 16.80 -15.24
N THR A 206 10.72 17.24 -15.77
CA THR A 206 11.25 16.77 -17.05
C THR A 206 12.28 15.65 -16.88
N LEU A 207 12.46 14.84 -17.93
CA LEU A 207 13.50 13.80 -17.93
C LEU A 207 14.91 14.43 -17.88
N PRO A 208 15.75 14.04 -16.89
CA PRO A 208 17.15 14.48 -16.86
C PRO A 208 17.95 13.83 -17.99
N ASP A 209 19.14 14.36 -18.29
CA ASP A 209 20.07 13.72 -19.21
C ASP A 209 20.77 12.55 -18.51
N PHE A 210 20.53 11.34 -19.02
CA PHE A 210 21.21 10.10 -18.63
C PHE A 210 21.68 9.33 -19.85
N SER A 211 22.02 10.05 -20.92
CA SER A 211 22.51 9.49 -22.19
C SER A 211 23.75 8.61 -22.06
N SER A 212 24.53 8.73 -20.98
CA SER A 212 25.73 7.92 -20.70
C SER A 212 25.45 6.54 -20.10
N MET A 213 24.19 6.21 -19.79
CA MET A 213 23.82 4.93 -19.19
C MET A 213 23.67 3.83 -20.25
N ASP A 214 24.77 3.47 -20.91
CA ASP A 214 24.80 2.55 -22.05
C ASP A 214 24.25 1.15 -21.74
N ALA A 215 24.28 0.72 -20.48
CA ALA A 215 23.80 -0.60 -20.05
C ALA A 215 22.26 -0.69 -19.90
N LEU A 216 21.52 0.41 -20.01
CA LEU A 216 20.07 0.39 -19.82
C LEU A 216 19.36 -0.37 -20.95
N GLU A 217 18.58 -1.38 -20.58
CA GLU A 217 17.76 -2.17 -21.51
C GLU A 217 16.28 -1.82 -21.46
N THR A 218 15.78 -1.38 -20.31
CA THR A 218 14.36 -1.08 -20.09
C THR A 218 14.23 0.21 -19.29
N ILE A 219 13.42 1.13 -19.80
CA ILE A 219 12.97 2.33 -19.09
C ILE A 219 11.45 2.23 -18.99
N ASP A 220 10.95 2.09 -17.76
CA ASP A 220 9.52 2.07 -17.49
C ASP A 220 9.13 3.19 -16.52
N LEU A 221 8.39 4.15 -17.06
CA LEU A 221 7.90 5.36 -16.39
C LEU A 221 6.37 5.43 -16.45
N HIS A 222 5.66 4.33 -16.67
CA HIS A 222 4.21 4.38 -16.81
C HIS A 222 3.51 4.88 -15.53
N ASN A 223 2.37 5.55 -15.68
CA ASN A 223 1.56 6.08 -14.57
C ASN A 223 2.36 7.04 -13.67
N ASN A 224 3.06 7.99 -14.27
CA ASN A 224 3.72 9.06 -13.55
C ASN A 224 3.18 10.44 -13.98
N SER A 225 3.73 11.52 -13.41
CA SER A 225 3.40 12.91 -13.73
C SER A 225 4.54 13.61 -14.49
N VAL A 226 5.35 12.85 -15.24
CA VAL A 226 6.51 13.38 -15.97
C VAL A 226 6.00 14.24 -17.12
N GLU A 227 6.56 15.44 -17.24
CA GLU A 227 6.11 16.47 -18.16
C GLU A 227 7.21 16.92 -19.13
N GLY A 228 6.82 17.69 -20.14
CA GLY A 228 7.74 18.24 -21.14
C GLY A 228 7.99 17.30 -22.33
N PRO A 229 8.94 17.64 -23.21
CA PRO A 229 9.22 16.87 -24.42
C PRO A 229 9.97 15.56 -24.12
N ILE A 230 9.75 14.54 -24.95
CA ILE A 230 10.55 13.30 -24.92
C ILE A 230 11.96 13.60 -25.48
N PRO A 231 13.06 13.38 -24.73
CA PRO A 231 14.41 13.65 -25.22
C PRO A 231 14.85 12.72 -26.35
N ASP A 232 15.53 13.26 -27.36
CA ASP A 232 16.01 12.53 -28.53
C ASP A 232 17.01 11.40 -28.18
N PHE A 233 17.79 11.56 -27.11
CA PHE A 233 18.85 10.61 -26.74
C PHE A 233 18.31 9.21 -26.41
N LEU A 234 17.06 9.10 -25.97
CA LEU A 234 16.42 7.82 -25.66
C LEU A 234 16.36 6.90 -26.89
N GLY A 235 16.27 7.47 -28.09
CA GLY A 235 16.29 6.72 -29.33
C GLY A 235 17.68 6.22 -29.75
N THR A 236 18.75 6.80 -29.18
CA THR A 236 20.14 6.50 -29.52
C THR A 236 20.86 5.63 -28.50
N MET A 237 20.21 5.27 -27.39
CA MET A 237 20.82 4.43 -26.36
C MET A 237 21.12 3.01 -26.91
N PRO A 238 22.34 2.48 -26.73
CA PRO A 238 22.81 1.34 -27.50
C PRO A 238 22.12 0.01 -27.15
N ASN A 239 21.73 -0.17 -25.87
CA ASN A 239 21.13 -1.42 -25.39
C ASN A 239 19.63 -1.31 -25.05
N LEU A 240 19.01 -0.14 -25.26
CA LEU A 240 17.62 0.09 -24.88
C LEU A 240 16.66 -0.68 -25.80
N LYS A 241 15.85 -1.54 -25.20
CA LYS A 241 14.89 -2.44 -25.86
C LYS A 241 13.44 -2.05 -25.58
N GLU A 242 13.15 -1.50 -24.41
CA GLU A 242 11.79 -1.13 -24.00
C GLU A 242 11.76 0.26 -23.36
N LEU A 243 10.85 1.10 -23.86
CA LEU A 243 10.60 2.46 -23.39
C LEU A 243 9.10 2.66 -23.17
N ASN A 244 8.68 2.61 -21.91
CA ASN A 244 7.30 2.80 -21.51
C ASN A 244 7.10 4.16 -20.83
N LEU A 245 6.43 5.06 -21.54
CA LEU A 245 6.12 6.43 -21.15
C LEU A 245 4.61 6.66 -21.01
N ALA A 246 3.82 5.58 -20.95
CA ALA A 246 2.37 5.68 -20.95
C ALA A 246 1.82 6.39 -19.71
N ASN A 247 0.68 7.07 -19.83
CA ASN A 247 -0.02 7.75 -18.74
C ASN A 247 0.91 8.72 -17.97
N ASN A 248 1.37 9.75 -18.68
CA ASN A 248 2.20 10.84 -18.18
C ASN A 248 1.70 12.17 -18.76
N ALA A 249 2.45 13.26 -18.57
CA ALA A 249 2.21 14.58 -19.13
C ALA A 249 3.24 14.96 -20.22
N PHE A 250 3.80 13.98 -20.94
CA PHE A 250 4.71 14.26 -22.05
C PHE A 250 4.00 15.05 -23.16
N SER A 251 4.70 16.01 -23.75
CA SER A 251 4.16 16.93 -24.75
C SER A 251 5.04 17.02 -26.00
N GLY A 252 4.46 17.51 -27.09
CA GLY A 252 5.19 17.74 -28.33
C GLY A 252 5.38 16.48 -29.19
N PRO A 253 6.25 16.51 -30.20
CA PRO A 253 6.44 15.39 -31.12
C PRO A 253 7.24 14.25 -30.49
N ILE A 254 6.97 13.02 -30.93
CA ILE A 254 7.86 11.88 -30.67
C ILE A 254 9.14 12.08 -31.51
N PRO A 255 10.33 12.10 -30.91
CA PRO A 255 11.60 12.18 -31.63
C PRO A 255 11.75 11.22 -32.81
N ALA A 256 12.40 11.68 -33.88
CA ALA A 256 12.71 10.84 -35.03
C ALA A 256 13.66 9.69 -34.66
N SER A 257 14.56 9.91 -33.69
CA SER A 257 15.46 8.89 -33.16
C SER A 257 14.71 7.72 -32.53
N ILE A 258 13.56 7.98 -31.89
CA ILE A 258 12.73 6.97 -31.23
C ILE A 258 11.77 6.33 -32.24
N SER A 259 11.04 7.14 -33.00
CA SER A 259 10.00 6.65 -33.93
C SER A 259 10.56 5.83 -35.09
N LYS A 260 11.84 6.00 -35.46
CA LYS A 260 12.53 5.21 -36.49
C LYS A 260 13.33 4.03 -35.92
N ASN A 261 13.38 3.86 -34.60
CA ASN A 261 14.12 2.77 -33.96
C ASN A 261 13.27 1.50 -33.90
N ASN A 262 13.41 0.63 -34.90
CA ASN A 262 12.65 -0.61 -35.00
C ASN A 262 13.02 -1.69 -33.96
N LYS A 263 14.06 -1.47 -33.15
CA LYS A 263 14.46 -2.38 -32.06
C LYS A 263 13.84 -1.98 -30.73
N LEU A 264 13.27 -0.78 -30.64
CA LEU A 264 12.72 -0.21 -29.42
C LEU A 264 11.21 -0.43 -29.35
N LYS A 265 10.75 -1.11 -28.32
CA LYS A 265 9.33 -1.22 -27.98
C LYS A 265 8.89 0.07 -27.26
N LEU A 266 8.15 0.92 -27.96
CA LEU A 266 7.66 2.20 -27.45
C LEU A 266 6.19 2.11 -26.99
N MET A 267 5.91 2.59 -25.78
CA MET A 267 4.55 2.77 -25.26
C MET A 267 4.37 4.21 -24.80
N VAL A 268 3.41 4.95 -25.38
CA VAL A 268 3.20 6.39 -25.12
C VAL A 268 1.73 6.78 -24.95
N SER A 269 0.82 5.80 -24.88
CA SER A 269 -0.61 6.05 -24.70
C SER A 269 -0.90 6.83 -23.42
N GLY A 270 -1.93 7.66 -23.40
CA GLY A 270 -2.32 8.39 -22.18
C GLY A 270 -1.47 9.62 -21.87
N ASN A 271 -0.73 10.15 -22.86
CA ASN A 271 -0.13 11.48 -22.79
C ASN A 271 -0.99 12.46 -23.60
N PRO A 272 -1.72 13.40 -22.96
CA PRO A 272 -2.73 14.22 -23.64
C PRO A 272 -2.14 15.19 -24.67
N ASP A 273 -0.91 15.67 -24.44
CA ASP A 273 -0.26 16.70 -25.27
C ASP A 273 0.81 16.14 -26.23
N LEU A 274 0.93 14.82 -26.33
CA LEU A 274 1.91 14.16 -27.21
C LEU A 274 1.36 14.03 -28.64
N CYS A 275 2.12 14.52 -29.62
CA CYS A 275 1.77 14.45 -31.03
C CYS A 275 2.08 13.05 -31.61
N VAL A 276 1.12 12.14 -31.53
CA VAL A 276 1.27 10.75 -32.02
C VAL A 276 1.05 10.62 -33.55
N SER A 277 0.67 11.69 -34.24
CA SER A 277 0.59 11.72 -35.71
C SER A 277 0.59 13.15 -36.24
N GLY A 278 1.22 13.38 -37.39
CA GLY A 278 1.61 14.68 -37.99
C GLY A 278 0.51 15.68 -38.35
N LYS A 279 -0.65 15.65 -37.69
CA LYS A 279 -1.71 16.67 -37.82
C LYS A 279 -1.78 17.65 -36.64
N SER A 280 -1.23 17.32 -35.46
CA SER A 280 -1.34 18.17 -34.25
C SER A 280 -0.11 19.05 -33.97
N CYS A 281 1.02 18.81 -34.63
CA CYS A 281 2.25 19.55 -34.40
C CYS A 281 2.55 20.46 -35.61
N GLN A 282 1.73 21.51 -35.80
CA GLN A 282 2.11 22.60 -36.69
C GLN A 282 2.95 23.59 -35.87
N THR A 283 4.27 23.50 -36.02
CA THR A 283 5.19 24.54 -35.57
C THR A 283 4.93 25.80 -36.39
N THR A 284 4.33 26.82 -35.79
CA THR A 284 4.32 28.18 -36.35
C THR A 284 5.76 28.69 -36.40
N SER A 285 6.41 28.49 -37.55
CA SER A 285 7.64 29.17 -37.92
C SER A 285 7.27 30.57 -38.42
N THR A 286 7.17 31.55 -37.53
CA THR A 286 7.18 32.96 -37.92
C THR A 286 8.62 33.41 -38.14
N ALA A 287 9.08 33.29 -39.38
CA ALA A 287 10.13 34.15 -39.93
C ALA A 287 9.43 35.36 -40.58
N GLY A 288 9.86 36.57 -40.23
CA GLY A 288 9.24 37.81 -40.70
C GLY A 288 9.50 38.11 -42.18
N THR A 289 8.56 38.82 -42.79
CA THR A 289 8.82 39.90 -43.75
C THR A 289 7.58 40.77 -43.90
N ASP A 290 7.83 42.07 -44.11
CA ASP A 290 6.94 43.21 -44.23
C ASP A 290 5.82 43.09 -45.29
N GLY A 291 4.76 43.88 -45.12
CA GLY A 291 3.85 44.22 -46.21
C GLY A 291 2.48 44.76 -45.79
N THR A 292 2.35 46.09 -45.79
CA THR A 292 1.13 46.90 -45.72
C THR A 292 0.02 46.46 -46.71
N SER A 293 -1.25 46.42 -46.27
CA SER A 293 -2.36 47.23 -46.82
C SER A 293 -3.74 46.82 -46.29
N LEU A 294 -4.57 47.84 -46.19
CA LEU A 294 -5.95 47.91 -45.72
C LEU A 294 -6.93 47.59 -46.86
N ALA A 295 -7.91 46.69 -46.67
CA ALA A 295 -9.28 46.81 -47.20
C ALA A 295 -10.15 45.54 -46.95
N THR A 296 -11.22 45.71 -46.19
CA THR A 296 -12.52 44.99 -46.29
C THR A 296 -13.30 45.53 -47.53
N PRO A 297 -14.45 44.99 -48.00
CA PRO A 297 -15.23 43.84 -47.50
C PRO A 297 -15.89 42.93 -48.57
N SER A 298 -16.63 41.94 -48.05
CA SER A 298 -17.88 41.34 -48.58
C SER A 298 -17.78 40.00 -49.30
N GLY A 299 -18.65 39.07 -48.89
CA GLY A 299 -18.77 37.74 -49.49
C GLY A 299 -19.44 36.71 -48.57
N ARG A 300 -20.65 37.00 -48.09
CA ARG A 300 -21.50 36.03 -47.38
C ARG A 300 -21.92 34.94 -48.37
N SER A 301 -21.53 33.69 -48.14
CA SER A 301 -22.37 32.54 -48.53
C SER A 301 -22.32 31.47 -47.44
N LYS A 302 -23.47 31.28 -46.78
CA LYS A 302 -23.73 30.18 -45.85
C LYS A 302 -24.03 28.93 -46.66
N LYS A 303 -23.35 27.82 -46.38
CA LYS A 303 -23.89 26.46 -46.61
C LYS A 303 -23.69 25.64 -45.35
N SER A 304 -24.81 25.38 -44.65
CA SER A 304 -24.87 24.45 -43.53
C SER A 304 -24.94 23.01 -44.03
N SER A 305 -24.05 22.15 -43.54
CA SER A 305 -24.31 20.72 -43.45
C SER A 305 -24.81 20.43 -42.03
N LYS A 306 -26.08 19.99 -41.93
CA LYS A 306 -26.64 19.48 -40.68
C LYS A 306 -26.12 18.05 -40.47
N LEU A 307 -25.50 17.77 -39.33
CA LEU A 307 -25.47 16.41 -38.74
C LEU A 307 -26.61 16.30 -37.71
N PRO A 308 -27.24 15.13 -37.53
CA PRO A 308 -28.33 14.97 -36.58
C PRO A 308 -27.78 14.92 -35.16
N VAL A 309 -28.25 15.86 -34.34
CA VAL A 309 -28.02 15.92 -32.91
C VAL A 309 -29.00 14.94 -32.24
N ILE A 310 -28.51 13.79 -31.79
CA ILE A 310 -29.25 12.90 -30.86
C ILE A 310 -28.96 13.39 -29.44
N LEU A 311 -29.51 14.55 -29.06
CA LEU A 311 -29.64 14.95 -27.66
C LEU A 311 -31.10 14.71 -27.26
N GLY A 312 -31.35 13.68 -26.46
CA GLY A 312 -32.71 13.44 -25.96
C GLY A 312 -32.87 12.37 -24.88
N SER A 313 -31.91 11.45 -24.71
CA SER A 313 -32.07 10.37 -23.71
C SER A 313 -30.81 9.98 -22.94
N THR A 314 -29.61 10.27 -23.42
CA THR A 314 -28.36 9.76 -22.82
C THR A 314 -27.83 10.61 -21.66
N ILE A 315 -28.04 11.93 -21.70
CA ILE A 315 -27.58 12.86 -20.65
C ILE A 315 -28.36 12.68 -19.34
N PRO A 316 -29.71 12.57 -19.34
CA PRO A 316 -30.46 12.33 -18.12
C PRO A 316 -30.13 10.97 -17.50
N THR A 317 -29.94 9.93 -18.33
CA THR A 317 -29.61 8.59 -17.81
C THR A 317 -28.22 8.54 -17.19
N PHE A 318 -27.25 9.30 -17.72
CA PHE A 318 -25.91 9.38 -17.15
C PHE A 318 -25.92 10.09 -15.80
N LEU A 319 -26.63 11.21 -15.69
CA LEU A 319 -26.77 11.95 -14.42
C LEU A 319 -27.55 11.16 -13.37
N VAL A 320 -28.62 10.47 -13.76
CA VAL A 320 -29.39 9.59 -12.87
C VAL A 320 -28.55 8.38 -12.43
N PHE A 321 -27.75 7.81 -13.32
CA PHE A 321 -26.82 6.73 -12.97
C PHE A 321 -25.79 7.17 -11.93
N TRP A 322 -25.14 8.31 -12.11
CA TRP A 322 -24.19 8.84 -11.12
C TRP A 322 -24.86 9.24 -9.80
N ALA A 323 -26.09 9.73 -9.82
CA ALA A 323 -26.87 9.99 -8.61
C ALA A 323 -27.20 8.69 -7.85
N ILE A 324 -27.60 7.62 -8.56
CA ILE A 324 -27.86 6.31 -7.96
C ILE A 324 -26.57 5.70 -7.40
N VAL A 325 -25.46 5.78 -8.14
CA VAL A 325 -24.14 5.34 -7.67
C VAL A 325 -23.73 6.11 -6.40
N GLY A 326 -23.90 7.43 -6.37
CA GLY A 326 -23.64 8.26 -5.19
C GLY A 326 -24.52 7.90 -3.99
N VAL A 327 -25.81 7.61 -4.22
CA VAL A 327 -26.72 7.17 -3.15
C VAL A 327 -26.34 5.78 -2.64
N LEU A 328 -25.99 4.84 -3.54
CA LEU A 328 -25.58 3.50 -3.16
C LEU A 328 -24.25 3.49 -2.40
N THR A 329 -23.27 4.30 -2.79
CA THR A 329 -22.00 4.44 -2.04
C THR A 329 -22.23 5.05 -0.67
N VAL A 330 -23.09 6.07 -0.54
CA VAL A 330 -23.47 6.65 0.76
C VAL A 330 -24.22 5.62 1.63
N LEU A 331 -25.13 4.84 1.06
CA LEU A 331 -25.83 3.78 1.79
C LEU A 331 -24.89 2.65 2.18
N HIS A 332 -23.91 2.32 1.35
CA HIS A 332 -22.87 1.33 1.65
C HIS A 332 -21.94 1.83 2.77
N GLN A 333 -21.54 3.11 2.72
CA GLN A 333 -20.79 3.76 3.81
C GLN A 333 -21.60 3.81 5.11
N LYS A 334 -22.91 4.08 5.05
CA LYS A 334 -23.80 4.02 6.22
C LYS A 334 -23.94 2.61 6.77
N ARG A 335 -24.05 1.59 5.91
CA ARG A 335 -24.07 0.17 6.32
C ARG A 335 -22.74 -0.28 6.89
N LYS A 336 -21.60 0.15 6.33
CA LYS A 336 -20.25 -0.11 6.88
C LYS A 336 -20.11 0.55 8.26
N ARG A 337 -20.53 1.81 8.41
CA ARG A 337 -20.58 2.51 9.72
C ARG A 337 -21.50 1.81 10.73
N ALA A 338 -22.67 1.33 10.30
CA ALA A 338 -23.60 0.59 11.15
C ALA A 338 -23.08 -0.81 11.53
N ALA A 339 -22.38 -1.50 10.62
CA ALA A 339 -21.74 -2.78 10.89
C ALA A 339 -20.55 -2.64 11.85
N ILE A 340 -19.77 -1.57 11.70
CA ILE A 340 -18.70 -1.20 12.66
C ILE A 340 -19.31 -0.89 14.03
N ALA A 341 -20.37 -0.06 14.09
CA ALA A 341 -21.07 0.24 15.34
C ALA A 341 -21.76 -0.98 15.99
N ALA A 342 -22.26 -1.93 15.19
CA ALA A 342 -22.82 -3.20 15.65
C ALA A 342 -21.73 -4.16 16.18
N ALA A 343 -20.54 -4.15 15.56
CA ALA A 343 -19.40 -4.92 16.04
C ALA A 343 -18.81 -4.37 17.36
N THR A 344 -18.96 -3.05 17.62
CA THR A 344 -18.52 -2.43 18.88
C THR A 344 -19.53 -2.59 20.03
N THR A 345 -20.80 -2.87 19.74
CA THR A 345 -21.87 -3.04 20.75
C THR A 345 -22.04 -4.49 21.22
N GLY A 346 -21.30 -5.45 20.64
CA GLY A 346 -21.32 -6.86 21.04
C GLY A 346 -20.47 -7.22 22.27
N HIS A 347 -19.71 -6.28 22.86
CA HIS A 347 -18.81 -6.55 24.01
C HIS A 347 -18.70 -5.37 25.00
N ALA A 348 -19.84 -4.86 25.49
CA ALA A 348 -19.90 -4.14 26.76
C ALA A 348 -21.31 -4.22 27.35
N GLY A 349 -21.48 -5.11 28.33
CA GLY A 349 -22.68 -5.16 29.15
C GLY A 349 -22.69 -4.09 30.25
N GLY A 350 -23.91 -3.78 30.71
CA GLY A 350 -24.21 -3.58 32.12
C GLY A 350 -23.89 -2.21 32.72
N ALA A 351 -24.88 -1.31 32.66
CA ALA A 351 -24.95 -0.18 33.58
C ALA A 351 -25.21 -0.68 35.01
N TYR A 352 -24.33 -0.32 35.95
CA TYR A 352 -24.58 -0.47 37.39
C TYR A 352 -25.52 0.65 37.86
N GLY A 353 -26.74 0.28 38.24
CA GLY A 353 -27.59 1.06 39.15
C GLY A 353 -27.45 0.52 40.58
N PRO A 354 -27.62 1.34 41.63
CA PRO A 354 -27.44 0.92 43.00
C PRO A 354 -28.68 0.18 43.52
N ASN A 355 -28.44 -0.75 44.46
CA ASN A 355 -29.38 -1.59 45.23
C ASN A 355 -29.86 -2.91 44.62
N GLY A 356 -29.46 -3.99 45.29
CA GLY A 356 -30.42 -4.96 45.84
C GLY A 356 -30.70 -6.22 45.02
N THR A 357 -30.27 -7.35 45.60
CA THR A 357 -30.79 -8.72 45.45
C THR A 357 -30.48 -9.54 44.18
N GLN A 358 -29.93 -10.72 44.46
CA GLN A 358 -29.54 -11.82 43.58
C GLN A 358 -30.77 -12.59 43.04
N PRO A 359 -30.66 -13.26 41.87
CA PRO A 359 -31.15 -14.63 41.79
C PRO A 359 -30.20 -15.61 41.07
N GLN A 360 -30.36 -16.88 41.45
CA GLN A 360 -29.60 -18.05 41.03
C GLN A 360 -29.97 -18.58 39.63
N ALA A 361 -28.95 -19.22 39.02
CA ALA A 361 -28.95 -20.43 38.18
C ALA A 361 -29.84 -20.51 36.91
N GLN A 362 -29.18 -20.59 35.75
CA GLN A 362 -29.32 -21.66 34.74
C GLN A 362 -28.34 -21.44 33.58
N GLY A 363 -27.46 -22.41 33.32
CA GLY A 363 -26.50 -22.35 32.20
C GLY A 363 -25.34 -23.33 32.28
N ALA A 364 -25.54 -24.53 32.84
CA ALA A 364 -24.53 -25.58 32.89
C ALA A 364 -25.02 -26.78 32.07
N GLN A 365 -24.87 -26.73 30.74
CA GLN A 365 -24.88 -27.93 29.89
C GLN A 365 -24.11 -27.82 28.56
N ASN A 366 -23.71 -26.63 28.10
CA ASN A 366 -22.99 -26.51 26.81
C ASN A 366 -21.44 -26.53 26.91
N ASN A 367 -20.86 -26.50 28.10
CA ASN A 367 -19.39 -26.44 28.26
C ASN A 367 -18.72 -27.83 28.25
N SER A 368 -19.46 -28.92 28.48
CA SER A 368 -18.85 -30.27 28.54
C SER A 368 -18.54 -30.87 27.17
N ILE A 369 -19.21 -30.43 26.11
CA ILE A 369 -19.04 -30.99 24.76
C ILE A 369 -17.81 -30.36 24.06
N MET A 370 -17.58 -29.06 24.27
CA MET A 370 -16.41 -28.37 23.68
C MET A 370 -15.08 -28.77 24.35
N GLU A 371 -15.09 -29.09 25.65
CA GLU A 371 -13.90 -29.57 26.36
C GLU A 371 -13.50 -30.99 25.91
N LYS A 372 -14.49 -31.87 25.68
CA LYS A 372 -14.26 -33.24 25.18
C LYS A 372 -13.82 -33.31 23.71
N ILE A 373 -14.27 -32.38 22.87
CA ILE A 373 -13.81 -32.28 21.47
C ILE A 373 -12.36 -31.74 21.42
N GLY A 374 -12.01 -30.82 22.33
CA GLY A 374 -10.64 -30.31 22.44
C GLY A 374 -9.61 -31.38 22.81
N GLU A 375 -9.93 -32.24 23.79
CA GLU A 375 -8.99 -33.31 24.19
C GLU A 375 -8.86 -34.43 23.13
N ALA A 376 -9.93 -34.75 22.39
CA ALA A 376 -9.88 -35.74 21.32
C ALA A 376 -8.98 -35.26 20.16
N LEU A 377 -9.11 -33.98 19.75
CA LEU A 377 -8.33 -33.40 18.65
C LEU A 377 -6.83 -33.27 19.01
N VAL A 378 -6.52 -32.93 20.26
CA VAL A 378 -5.13 -32.79 20.73
C VAL A 378 -4.42 -34.16 20.79
N ASN A 379 -5.14 -35.22 21.14
CA ASN A 379 -4.57 -36.56 21.17
C ASN A 379 -4.35 -37.15 19.76
N GLU A 380 -5.25 -36.86 18.81
CA GLU A 380 -5.11 -37.30 17.41
C GLU A 380 -3.94 -36.61 16.69
N ILE A 381 -3.69 -35.33 17.02
CA ILE A 381 -2.52 -34.57 16.53
C ILE A 381 -1.22 -35.10 17.15
N LYS A 382 -1.20 -35.49 18.43
CA LYS A 382 -0.01 -36.05 19.07
C LYS A 382 0.41 -37.41 18.50
N VAL A 383 -0.54 -38.27 18.15
CA VAL A 383 -0.25 -39.59 17.56
C VAL A 383 0.35 -39.43 16.16
N THR A 384 -0.21 -38.53 15.35
CA THR A 384 0.26 -38.28 13.98
C THR A 384 1.70 -37.75 13.95
N ILE A 385 2.06 -36.84 14.86
CA ILE A 385 3.42 -36.27 14.94
C ILE A 385 4.45 -37.31 15.42
N GLN A 386 4.06 -38.24 16.30
CA GLN A 386 4.97 -39.26 16.81
C GLN A 386 5.29 -40.34 15.75
N ASP A 387 4.31 -40.70 14.91
CA ASP A 387 4.51 -41.68 13.83
C ASP A 387 5.36 -41.10 12.69
N GLU A 388 5.19 -39.82 12.36
CA GLU A 388 5.96 -39.14 11.30
C GLU A 388 7.44 -38.99 11.69
N ILE A 389 7.72 -38.60 12.95
CA ILE A 389 9.09 -38.50 13.48
C ILE A 389 9.78 -39.87 13.61
N THR A 390 9.03 -40.94 13.90
CA THR A 390 9.62 -42.29 14.02
C THR A 390 9.96 -42.88 12.65
N SER A 391 9.20 -42.54 11.61
CA SER A 391 9.50 -42.96 10.23
C SER A 391 10.76 -42.26 9.68
N GLU A 392 10.93 -40.98 9.97
CA GLU A 392 12.01 -40.15 9.41
C GLU A 392 13.36 -40.38 10.10
N ILE A 393 13.36 -40.86 11.36
CA ILE A 393 14.58 -41.23 12.09
C ILE A 393 15.06 -42.66 11.72
N SER A 394 14.18 -43.56 11.31
CA SER A 394 14.58 -44.92 10.89
C SER A 394 15.36 -44.93 9.56
N ASP A 395 15.04 -44.01 8.65
CA ASP A 395 15.69 -43.93 7.34
C ASP A 395 17.08 -43.24 7.37
N GLN A 396 17.40 -42.51 8.43
CA GLN A 396 18.69 -41.80 8.57
C GLN A 396 19.77 -42.59 9.33
N LEU A 397 19.44 -43.75 9.92
CA LEU A 397 20.35 -44.49 10.81
C LEU A 397 20.90 -45.82 10.27
N ASN A 398 20.68 -46.18 8.99
CA ASN A 398 21.29 -47.41 8.44
C ASN A 398 21.91 -47.30 7.03
N PRO A 399 23.09 -46.65 6.87
CA PRO A 399 23.75 -46.52 5.57
C PRO A 399 24.59 -47.75 5.13
N GLN A 400 24.58 -48.87 5.85
CA GLN A 400 25.51 -50.00 5.59
C GLN A 400 24.87 -51.33 5.14
N ALA A 401 23.60 -51.35 4.73
CA ALA A 401 22.93 -52.58 4.28
C ALA A 401 22.69 -52.71 2.76
N GLN A 402 23.28 -51.87 1.90
CA GLN A 402 23.05 -51.90 0.44
C GLN A 402 24.29 -52.11 -0.44
N GLN A 403 25.35 -52.74 0.09
CA GLN A 403 26.42 -53.31 -0.73
C GLN A 403 26.73 -54.74 -0.31
N GLN A 404 25.75 -55.63 -0.47
CA GLN A 404 25.97 -57.08 -0.62
C GLN A 404 24.67 -57.73 -1.12
N GLN A 405 24.35 -57.50 -2.40
CA GLN A 405 23.52 -58.38 -3.24
C GLN A 405 23.53 -57.81 -4.67
N GLY A 406 24.34 -58.42 -5.53
CA GLY A 406 24.48 -58.05 -6.94
C GLY A 406 25.71 -58.71 -7.54
N ASN A 407 25.54 -59.97 -7.93
CA ASN A 407 26.40 -60.67 -8.89
C ASN A 407 26.57 -59.87 -10.18
#